data_AF-A0A938AKE6-F1
#
_entry.id   AF-A0A938AKE6-F1
#
_cell.length_a   1.000
_cell.length_b   1.000
_cell.length_c   1.000
_cell.angle_alpha   90.00
_cell.angle_beta   90.00
_cell.angle_gamma   90.00
#
_symmetry.space_group_name_H-M   'P 1'
#
loop_
_entity.id
_entity.type
_entity.pdbx_description
1 polymer ?
#
loop_
_entity_poly.entity_id
_entity_poly.type
_entity_poly.pdbx_seq_one_letter_code
_entity_poly.pdbx_strand_id
1 'polypeptide(L)' 'MWNRIAEEQAKLSSALVSTIELGQEMGLVNSNLDAKAIALIVEAIPLGLVLADLNPENRPSPEAWRDLAARVIFSFAPDA' A
#
# COMPACT_ATOMS: atom_id res chain seq x y z
N MET A 1 -0.17 25.67 1.82
CA MET A 1 0.49 24.48 2.40
C MET A 1 -0.33 23.23 2.11
N TRP A 2 -1.58 23.15 2.56
CA TRP A 2 -2.46 22.00 2.33
C TRP A 2 -2.69 21.65 0.85
N ASN A 3 -2.90 22.64 -0.03
CA ASN A 3 -3.06 22.38 -1.47
C ASN A 3 -1.83 21.67 -2.07
N ARG A 4 -0.62 22.07 -1.67
CA ARG A 4 0.62 21.45 -2.14
C ARG A 4 0.79 20.03 -1.61
N ILE A 5 0.42 19.78 -0.35
CA ILE A 5 0.43 18.42 0.22
C ILE A 5 -0.57 17.53 -0.52
N ALA A 6 -1.77 18.03 -0.79
CA ALA A 6 -2.79 17.29 -1.54
C ALA A 6 -2.35 16.99 -2.98
N GLU A 7 -1.69 17.93 -3.65
CA GLU A 7 -1.12 17.73 -4.99
C GLU A 7 -0.03 16.66 -5.00
N GLU A 8 0.91 16.70 -4.05
CA GLU A 8 1.97 15.69 -3.97
C GLU A 8 1.41 14.31 -3.59
N GLN A 9 0.41 14.25 -2.71
CA GLN A 9 -0.30 12.99 -2.42
C GLN A 9 -0.97 12.44 -3.68
N ALA A 10 -1.67 13.27 -4.44
CA ALA A 10 -2.32 12.84 -5.68
C ALA A 10 -1.31 12.31 -6.72
N LYS A 11 -0.14 12.94 -6.82
CA LYS A 11 0.95 12.47 -7.69
C LYS A 11 1.48 11.11 -7.24
N LEU A 12 1.72 10.92 -5.94
CA LEU A 12 2.15 9.64 -5.37
C LEU A 12 1.13 8.54 -5.66
N SER A 13 -0.15 8.79 -5.36
CA SER A 13 -1.21 7.79 -5.59
C SER A 13 -1.33 7.44 -7.07
N SER A 14 -1.27 8.43 -7.97
CA SER A 14 -1.29 8.18 -9.41
C SER A 14 -0.10 7.35 -9.89
N ALA A 15 1.11 7.62 -9.38
CA ALA A 15 2.31 6.87 -9.71
C ALA A 15 2.25 5.42 -9.21
N LEU A 16 1.70 5.19 -8.02
CA LEU A 16 1.49 3.84 -7.49
C LEU A 16 0.49 3.05 -8.34
N VAL A 17 -0.65 3.65 -8.69
CA VAL A 17 -1.65 3.02 -9.58
C VAL A 17 -1.01 2.63 -10.90
N SER A 18 -0.31 3.54 -11.55
CA SER A 18 0.37 3.27 -12.84
C SER A 18 1.39 2.14 -12.72
N THR A 19 2.11 2.06 -11.60
CA THR A 19 3.09 1.00 -11.33
C THR A 19 2.41 -0.36 -11.13
N ILE A 20 1.27 -0.38 -10.44
CA ILE A 20 0.48 -1.59 -10.21
C ILE A 20 -0.13 -2.09 -11.52
N GLU A 21 -0.70 -1.18 -12.32
CA GLU A 21 -1.25 -1.49 -13.66
C GLU A 21 -0.17 -2.10 -14.57
N LEU A 22 1.03 -1.52 -14.60
CA LEU A 22 2.17 -2.11 -15.31
C LEU A 22 2.52 -3.52 -14.79
N GLY A 23 2.50 -3.70 -13.47
CA GLY A 23 2.69 -5.02 -12.85
C GLY A 23 1.62 -6.03 -13.27
N GLN A 24 0.36 -5.60 -13.43
CA GLN A 24 -0.75 -6.43 -13.91
C GLN A 24 -0.58 -6.78 -15.39
N GLU A 25 -0.18 -5.83 -16.23
CA GLU A 25 0.14 -6.06 -17.66
C GLU A 25 1.28 -7.08 -17.83
N MET A 26 2.27 -7.05 -16.93
CA MET A 26 3.40 -7.98 -16.93
C MET A 26 3.08 -9.34 -16.28
N GLY A 27 1.87 -9.53 -15.74
CA GLY A 27 1.48 -10.75 -15.02
C GLY A 27 2.21 -10.94 -13.68
N LEU A 28 2.77 -9.88 -13.11
CA LEU A 28 3.44 -9.89 -11.79
C LEU A 28 2.49 -9.59 -10.63
N VAL A 29 1.35 -8.96 -10.93
CA VAL A 29 0.28 -8.63 -9.99
C VAL A 29 -1.04 -9.18 -10.53
N ASN A 30 -1.91 -9.66 -9.66
CA ASN A 30 -3.23 -10.19 -10.03
C ASN A 30 -4.07 -9.13 -10.76
N SER A 31 -4.37 -9.38 -12.03
CA SER A 31 -5.13 -8.46 -12.90
C SER A 31 -6.62 -8.38 -12.58
N ASN A 32 -7.15 -9.26 -11.72
CA ASN A 32 -8.55 -9.24 -11.29
C ASN A 32 -8.81 -8.25 -10.14
N LEU A 33 -7.76 -7.66 -9.58
CA LEU A 33 -7.84 -6.73 -8.47
C LEU A 33 -7.81 -5.28 -8.97
N ASP A 34 -8.53 -4.39 -8.29
CA ASP A 34 -8.55 -2.96 -8.61
C ASP A 34 -7.22 -2.29 -8.22
N ALA A 35 -6.52 -1.70 -9.19
CA ALA A 35 -5.20 -1.09 -8.97
C ALA A 35 -5.23 0.10 -8.00
N LYS A 36 -6.34 0.85 -7.93
CA LYS A 36 -6.49 1.98 -7.01
C LYS A 36 -6.67 1.50 -5.57
N ALA A 37 -7.42 0.43 -5.37
CA ALA A 37 -7.56 -0.21 -4.07
C ALA A 37 -6.22 -0.76 -3.56
N ILE A 38 -5.44 -1.42 -4.43
CA ILE A 38 -4.09 -1.89 -4.08
C ILE A 38 -3.20 -0.70 -3.71
N ALA A 39 -3.16 0.36 -4.53
CA ALA A 39 -2.36 1.55 -4.27
C ALA A 39 -2.68 2.17 -2.90
N LEU A 40 -3.97 2.31 -2.58
CA LEU A 40 -4.43 2.85 -1.30
C LEU A 40 -3.97 1.99 -0.12
N ILE A 41 -4.03 0.65 -0.24
CA ILE A 41 -3.54 -0.25 0.81
C ILE A 41 -2.02 -0.08 1.00
N VAL A 42 -1.26 0.01 -0.10
CA VAL A 42 0.19 0.23 -0.05
C VAL A 42 0.52 1.55 0.65
N GLU A 43 -0.24 2.61 0.42
CA GLU A 43 -0.10 3.90 1.11
C GLU A 43 -0.52 3.83 2.60
N ALA A 44 -1.48 2.98 2.95
CA ALA A 44 -1.95 2.84 4.33
C ALA A 44 -0.92 2.18 5.25
N ILE A 45 -0.01 1.35 4.73
CA ILE A 45 1.07 0.70 5.49
C ILE A 45 1.94 1.74 6.22
N PRO A 46 2.62 2.69 5.54
CA PRO A 46 3.42 3.70 6.23
C PRO A 46 2.58 4.59 7.15
N LEU A 47 1.32 4.87 6.82
CA LEU A 47 0.41 5.61 7.71
C LEU A 47 0.19 4.87 9.04
N GLY A 48 -0.02 3.55 8.98
CA GLY A 48 -0.16 2.69 10.16
C GLY A 48 1.07 2.72 11.07
N LEU A 49 2.27 2.81 10.50
CA LEU A 49 3.51 2.96 11.28
C LEU A 49 3.57 4.29 12.04
N VAL A 50 3.16 5.40 11.40
CA VAL A 50 3.07 6.72 12.05
C VAL A 50 2.02 6.70 13.16
N LEU A 51 0.85 6.10 12.93
CA LEU A 51 -0.18 5.97 13.95
C LEU A 51 0.29 5.14 15.15
N ALA A 52 1.10 4.11 14.91
CA ALA A 52 1.68 3.29 15.98
C ALA A 52 2.70 4.05 16.85
N ASP A 53 3.37 5.07 16.31
CA ASP A 53 4.22 5.98 17.11
C ASP A 53 3.38 6.91 18.00
N LEU A 54 2.17 7.27 17.58
CA LEU A 54 1.24 8.11 18.36
C LEU A 54 0.47 7.33 19.44
N ASN A 55 0.35 6.02 19.30
CA ASN A 55 -0.29 5.13 20.28
C ASN A 55 0.59 3.91 20.58
N PRO A 56 1.68 4.10 21.35
CA PRO A 56 2.68 3.04 21.58
C PRO A 56 2.11 1.82 22.31
N GLU A 57 1.09 2.01 23.14
CA GLU A 57 0.45 0.94 23.92
C GLU A 57 -0.26 -0.08 23.03
N ASN A 58 -0.71 0.34 21.84
CA ASN A 58 -1.39 -0.51 20.86
C ASN A 58 -0.51 -0.80 19.64
N ARG A 59 0.79 -0.47 19.71
CA ARG A 59 1.73 -0.72 18.61
C ARG A 59 1.88 -2.22 18.40
N PRO A 60 1.58 -2.74 17.19
CA PRO A 60 1.87 -4.13 16.88
C PRO A 60 3.38 -4.38 16.96
N SER A 61 3.78 -5.60 17.35
CA SER A 61 5.19 -5.97 17.32
C SER A 61 5.73 -5.85 15.87
N PRO A 62 7.03 -5.55 15.69
CA PRO A 62 7.64 -5.50 14.36
C PRO A 62 7.38 -6.77 13.53
N GLU A 63 7.36 -7.93 14.18
CA GLU A 63 7.10 -9.23 13.55
C GLU A 63 5.64 -9.35 13.10
N ALA A 64 4.68 -9.00 13.97
CA ALA A 64 3.26 -9.04 13.62
C ALA A 64 2.94 -8.08 12.46
N TRP A 65 3.56 -6.91 12.45
CA TRP A 65 3.44 -5.95 11.36
C TRP A 65 4.00 -6.47 10.04
N ARG A 66 5.21 -7.07 10.07
CA ARG A 66 5.83 -7.67 8.89
C ARG A 66 5.01 -8.83 8.34
N ASP A 67 4.46 -9.69 9.21
CA ASP A 67 3.63 -10.83 8.79
C ASP A 67 2.35 -10.36 8.09
N LEU A 68 1.66 -9.35 8.65
CA LEU A 68 0.49 -8.76 8.01
C LEU A 68 0.82 -8.14 6.65
N ALA A 69 1.87 -7.31 6.60
CA ALA A 69 2.29 -6.66 5.35
C ALA A 69 2.65 -7.70 4.28
N ALA A 70 3.37 -8.76 4.64
CA ALA A 70 3.70 -9.86 3.75
C ALA A 70 2.45 -10.55 3.21
N ARG A 71 1.48 -10.91 4.07
CA ARG A 71 0.22 -11.56 3.65
C ARG A 71 -0.58 -10.69 2.70
N VAL A 72 -0.67 -9.40 2.97
CA VAL A 72 -1.36 -8.43 2.09
C VAL A 72 -0.64 -8.35 0.74
N ILE A 73 0.69 -8.23 0.73
CA ILE A 73 1.46 -8.19 -0.53
C ILE A 73 1.29 -9.50 -1.32
N PHE A 74 1.40 -10.66 -0.66
CA PHE A 74 1.19 -11.95 -1.30
C PHE A 74 -0.23 -12.14 -1.82
N SER A 75 -1.24 -11.53 -1.20
CA SER A 75 -2.61 -11.56 -1.71
C SER A 75 -2.78 -10.85 -3.05
N PHE A 76 -1.81 -10.02 -3.46
CA PHE A 76 -1.80 -9.35 -4.75
C PHE A 76 -1.03 -10.13 -5.82
N ALA A 77 -0.32 -11.20 -5.46
CA ALA A 77 0.38 -12.03 -6.43
C ALA A 77 -0.61 -12.70 -7.39
N PRO A 78 -0.22 -12.95 -8.66
CA PRO A 78 -1.04 -13.73 -9.59
C PRO A 78 -1.34 -15.11 -8.99
N ASP A 79 -2.53 -15.64 -9.26
CA ASP A 79 -2.86 -17.03 -8.94
C ASP A 79 -1.87 -17.96 -9.69
N ALA A 80 -1.32 -18.94 -8.98
CA ALA A 80 -0.37 -19.91 -9.53
C ALA A 80 -1.04 -20.96 -10.43
#